data_AF-A0A1Z2TM58-F1
#
_entry.id   AF-A0A1Z2TM58-F1
#
_cell.length_a   1.000
_cell.length_b   1.000
_cell.length_c   1.000
_cell.angle_alpha   90.00
_cell.angle_beta   90.00
_cell.angle_gamma   90.00
#
_symmetry.space_group_name_H-M   'P 1'
#
loop_
_entity.id
_entity.type
_entity.pdbx_description
1 polymer ?
#
loop_
_entity_poly.entity_id
_entity_poly.type
_entity_poly.pdbx_seq_one_letter_code
_entity_poly.pdbx_strand_id
1 'polypeptide(L)'
;MIVKRILRPTYRIRVLEFTKSTPKDILPHFKRKGAYVVEFSSDIDPELHVESFLASSYGEYVYLLKFKGGKMFLARHTSWVFEEEWPTPKRFMARDENGLKRFIVSRTSMRERLLTELPPLVIWGAVFLGVINRAFRDNSGGSLFLVFFGFILNDLAKLLEYALIGYCEE
;
A
#
# COMPACT_ATOMS: atom_id res chain seq x y z
N MET A 1 -15.38 7.50 0.72
CA MET A 1 -14.85 8.87 0.54
C MET A 1 -14.69 9.11 -0.95
N ILE A 2 -15.05 10.32 -1.41
CA ILE A 2 -15.20 10.70 -2.83
C ILE A 2 -13.98 10.30 -3.69
N VAL A 3 -12.79 10.31 -3.11
CA VAL A 3 -11.53 9.87 -3.74
C VAL A 3 -11.60 8.42 -4.26
N LYS A 4 -12.22 7.47 -3.54
CA LYS A 4 -12.35 6.07 -4.00
C LYS A 4 -13.18 5.91 -5.28
N ARG A 5 -14.09 6.85 -5.57
CA ARG A 5 -14.89 6.86 -6.82
C ARG A 5 -14.13 7.53 -7.98
N ILE A 6 -13.18 8.41 -7.67
CA ILE A 6 -12.39 9.13 -8.66
C ILE A 6 -11.16 8.32 -9.08
N LEU A 7 -10.50 7.68 -8.11
CA LEU A 7 -9.37 6.80 -8.37
C LEU A 7 -9.87 5.55 -9.09
N ARG A 8 -9.33 5.30 -10.29
CA ARG A 8 -9.58 4.09 -11.08
C ARG A 8 -8.37 3.16 -10.96
N PRO A 9 -8.25 2.38 -9.86
CA PRO A 9 -7.10 1.52 -9.67
C PRO A 9 -7.12 0.33 -10.62
N THR A 10 -5.97 0.09 -11.24
CA THR A 10 -5.72 -1.14 -12.01
C THR A 10 -5.46 -2.32 -11.06
N TYR A 11 -4.90 -2.05 -9.88
CA TYR A 11 -4.59 -3.09 -8.90
C TYR A 11 -5.16 -2.79 -7.52
N ARG A 12 -5.67 -3.83 -6.87
CA ARG A 12 -6.14 -3.79 -5.49
C ARG A 12 -5.30 -4.74 -4.66
N ILE A 13 -4.77 -4.23 -3.56
CA ILE A 13 -3.77 -4.94 -2.77
C ILE A 13 -4.31 -5.17 -1.36
N ARG A 14 -4.16 -6.39 -0.85
CA ARG A 14 -4.43 -6.74 0.55
C ARG A 14 -3.18 -7.20 1.24
N VAL A 15 -2.87 -6.59 2.39
CA VAL A 15 -1.81 -7.06 3.27
C VAL A 15 -2.47 -7.81 4.43
N LEU A 16 -2.15 -9.10 4.53
CA LEU A 16 -2.65 -10.00 5.58
C LEU A 16 -1.47 -10.39 6.48
N GLU A 17 -1.60 -10.13 7.78
CA GLU A 17 -0.59 -10.46 8.78
C GLU A 17 -1.08 -11.64 9.64
N PHE A 18 -0.55 -12.82 9.37
CA PHE A 18 -0.90 -14.06 10.08
C PHE A 18 0.06 -14.29 11.25
N THR A 19 -0.43 -14.07 12.46
CA THR A 19 0.34 -14.27 13.70
C THR A 19 0.23 -15.67 14.27
N LYS A 20 -0.89 -16.37 14.02
CA LYS A 20 -1.21 -17.70 14.56
C LYS A 20 -1.16 -18.83 13.53
N SER A 21 -1.33 -18.52 12.25
CA SER A 21 -1.41 -19.51 11.17
C SER A 21 -0.05 -19.72 10.50
N THR A 22 0.17 -20.88 9.90
CA THR A 22 1.38 -21.16 9.12
C THR A 22 1.10 -21.06 7.61
N PRO A 23 2.13 -20.91 6.77
CA PRO A 23 1.95 -20.92 5.32
C PRO A 23 1.28 -22.21 4.81
N LYS A 24 1.51 -23.35 5.47
CA LYS A 24 0.90 -24.63 5.09
C LYS A 24 -0.62 -24.62 5.23
N ASP A 25 -1.15 -23.83 6.15
CA ASP A 25 -2.58 -23.74 6.41
C ASP A 25 -3.27 -22.78 5.42
N ILE A 26 -2.55 -21.78 4.91
CA ILE A 26 -3.15 -20.68 4.13
C ILE A 26 -2.90 -20.82 2.62
N LEU A 27 -1.68 -21.16 2.20
CA LEU A 27 -1.31 -21.17 0.78
C LEU A 27 -2.13 -22.18 -0.05
N PRO A 28 -2.51 -23.38 0.47
CA PRO A 28 -3.38 -24.29 -0.28
C PRO A 28 -4.75 -23.68 -0.62
N HIS A 29 -5.31 -22.81 0.22
CA HIS A 29 -6.60 -22.16 -0.07
C HIS A 29 -6.50 -21.24 -1.28
N PHE A 30 -5.42 -20.44 -1.36
CA PHE A 30 -5.13 -19.61 -2.52
C PHE A 30 -4.94 -20.45 -3.79
N LYS A 31 -4.12 -21.51 -3.71
CA LYS A 31 -3.84 -22.39 -4.85
C LYS A 31 -5.09 -23.13 -5.35
N ARG A 32 -5.93 -23.64 -4.44
CA ARG A 32 -7.22 -24.30 -4.79
C ARG A 32 -8.18 -23.35 -5.51
N LYS A 33 -8.13 -22.06 -5.19
CA LYS A 33 -8.93 -21.03 -5.86
C LYS A 33 -8.30 -20.54 -7.16
N GLY A 34 -7.14 -21.06 -7.57
CA GLY A 34 -6.47 -20.70 -8.82
C GLY A 34 -5.55 -19.49 -8.72
N ALA A 35 -5.23 -19.01 -7.51
CA ALA A 35 -4.27 -17.93 -7.34
C ALA A 35 -2.85 -18.40 -7.61
N TYR A 36 -2.08 -17.55 -8.30
CA TYR A 36 -0.64 -17.72 -8.41
C TYR A 36 -0.01 -17.30 -7.09
N VAL A 37 0.89 -18.13 -6.54
CA VAL A 37 1.49 -17.91 -5.21
C VAL A 37 2.99 -18.19 -5.28
N VAL A 38 3.79 -17.24 -4.81
CA VAL A 38 5.25 -17.33 -4.75
C VAL A 38 5.76 -16.93 -3.38
N GLU A 39 6.82 -17.60 -2.92
CA GLU A 39 7.52 -17.22 -1.68
C GLU A 39 8.47 -16.06 -1.97
N PHE A 40 8.37 -15.00 -1.18
CA PHE A 40 9.27 -13.86 -1.28
C PHE A 40 10.52 -14.12 -0.43
N SER A 41 11.54 -14.71 -1.03
CA SER A 41 12.87 -14.88 -0.39
C SER A 41 13.63 -13.57 -0.37
N SER A 42 14.29 -13.29 0.76
CA SER A 42 15.23 -12.17 0.95
C SER A 42 16.57 -12.35 0.24
N ASP A 43 16.85 -13.55 -0.28
CA ASP A 43 18.14 -13.89 -0.89
C ASP A 43 18.29 -13.36 -2.33
N ILE A 44 17.17 -12.99 -2.95
CA ILE A 44 17.10 -12.44 -4.30
C ILE A 44 16.82 -10.94 -4.20
N ASP A 45 17.37 -10.16 -5.12
CA ASP A 45 17.03 -8.74 -5.26
C ASP A 45 15.50 -8.56 -5.25
N PRO A 46 14.94 -7.80 -4.29
CA PRO A 46 13.52 -7.56 -4.19
C PRO A 46 12.88 -7.09 -5.49
N GLU A 47 13.57 -6.26 -6.28
CA GLU A 47 13.02 -5.76 -7.54
C GLU A 47 12.87 -6.88 -8.57
N LEU A 48 13.92 -7.68 -8.77
CA LEU A 48 13.92 -8.79 -9.73
C LEU A 48 12.88 -9.85 -9.36
N HIS A 49 12.71 -10.09 -8.06
CA HIS A 49 11.69 -11.01 -7.57
C HIS A 49 10.28 -10.52 -7.92
N VAL A 50 10.01 -9.22 -7.71
CA VAL A 50 8.71 -8.63 -8.05
C VAL A 50 8.48 -8.66 -9.55
N GLU A 51 9.47 -8.34 -10.38
CA GLU A 51 9.35 -8.41 -11.84
C GLU A 51 9.04 -9.84 -12.32
N SER A 52 9.76 -10.83 -11.80
CA SER A 52 9.50 -12.24 -12.10
C SER A 52 8.08 -12.66 -11.70
N PHE A 53 7.62 -12.24 -10.52
CA PHE A 53 6.26 -12.48 -10.06
C PHE A 53 5.21 -11.85 -10.97
N LEU A 54 5.40 -10.58 -11.37
CA LEU A 54 4.45 -9.86 -12.22
C LEU A 54 4.39 -10.43 -13.64
N ALA A 55 5.53 -10.82 -14.20
CA ALA A 55 5.62 -11.46 -15.51
C ALA A 55 4.99 -12.87 -15.53
N SER A 56 5.06 -13.59 -14.41
CA SER A 56 4.59 -14.99 -14.31
C SER A 56 3.14 -15.13 -13.82
N SER A 57 2.45 -14.02 -13.56
CA SER A 57 1.11 -14.02 -12.97
C SER A 57 0.19 -13.01 -13.64
N TYR A 58 -1.12 -13.17 -13.46
CA TYR A 58 -2.12 -12.24 -13.99
C TYR A 58 -3.23 -11.98 -12.97
N GLY A 59 -3.97 -10.89 -13.19
CA GLY A 59 -5.07 -10.46 -12.33
C GLY A 59 -4.83 -9.12 -11.64
N GLU A 60 -5.91 -8.50 -11.17
CA GLU A 60 -5.91 -7.16 -10.55
C GLU A 60 -5.80 -7.24 -9.02
N TYR A 61 -6.03 -8.41 -8.42
CA TYR A 61 -6.07 -8.59 -6.98
C TYR A 61 -4.77 -9.21 -6.49
N VAL A 62 -4.03 -8.43 -5.71
CA VAL A 62 -2.71 -8.80 -5.20
C VAL A 62 -2.75 -8.92 -3.69
N TYR A 63 -2.02 -9.89 -3.17
CA TYR A 63 -1.96 -10.21 -1.75
C TYR A 63 -0.51 -10.26 -1.29
N LEU A 64 -0.25 -9.57 -0.19
CA LEU A 64 0.99 -9.67 0.56
C LEU A 64 0.68 -10.44 1.85
N LEU A 65 1.11 -11.70 1.92
CA LEU A 65 0.87 -12.57 3.07
C LEU A 65 2.12 -12.56 3.94
N LYS A 66 2.02 -12.03 5.15
CA LYS A 66 3.12 -11.99 6.11
C LYS A 66 2.85 -12.99 7.23
N PHE A 67 3.81 -13.86 7.50
CA PHE A 67 3.72 -14.88 8.54
C PHE A 67 4.75 -14.63 9.64
N LYS A 68 4.52 -15.26 10.79
CA LYS A 68 5.49 -15.27 11.89
C LYS A 68 6.84 -15.83 11.42
N GLY A 69 7.94 -15.21 11.87
CA GLY A 69 9.30 -15.60 11.46
C GLY A 69 9.81 -14.90 10.19
N GLY A 70 9.14 -13.83 9.75
CA GLY A 70 9.60 -13.00 8.62
C GLY A 70 9.29 -13.56 7.23
N LYS A 71 8.65 -14.73 7.15
CA LYS A 71 8.26 -15.32 5.87
C LYS A 71 7.15 -14.51 5.21
N MET A 72 7.37 -14.18 3.95
CA MET A 72 6.44 -13.40 3.15
C MET A 72 6.12 -14.14 1.86
N PHE A 73 4.85 -14.10 1.45
CA PHE A 73 4.39 -14.68 0.20
C PHE A 73 3.60 -13.64 -0.58
N LEU A 74 3.76 -13.67 -1.90
CA LEU A 74 2.95 -12.91 -2.82
C LEU A 74 1.92 -13.85 -3.44
N ALA A 75 0.67 -13.39 -3.52
CA ALA A 75 -0.35 -14.07 -4.29
C ALA A 75 -1.08 -13.10 -5.22
N ARG A 76 -1.48 -13.59 -6.40
CA ARG A 76 -2.23 -12.82 -7.39
C ARG A 76 -3.41 -13.61 -7.91
N HIS A 77 -4.53 -12.93 -8.09
CA HIS A 77 -5.79 -13.53 -8.53
C HIS A 77 -6.64 -12.55 -9.35
N THR A 78 -7.62 -13.08 -10.09
CA THR A 78 -8.57 -12.29 -10.90
C THR A 78 -9.78 -11.81 -10.10
N SER A 79 -9.98 -12.31 -8.88
CA SER A 79 -11.04 -11.90 -7.96
C SER A 79 -10.60 -11.95 -6.50
N TRP A 80 -11.40 -11.39 -5.58
CA TRP A 80 -11.09 -11.49 -4.16
C TRP A 80 -11.22 -12.93 -3.64
N VAL A 81 -10.11 -13.48 -3.17
CA VAL A 81 -10.04 -14.60 -2.23
C VAL A 81 -10.20 -14.08 -0.80
N PHE A 82 -11.18 -14.64 -0.08
CA PHE A 82 -11.46 -14.38 1.33
C PHE A 82 -11.85 -15.69 2.02
N GLU A 83 -11.57 -15.76 3.32
CA GLU A 83 -12.05 -16.78 4.27
C GLU A 83 -12.41 -16.06 5.57
N GLU A 84 -13.48 -16.49 6.25
CA GLU A 84 -14.00 -15.82 7.45
C GLU A 84 -13.00 -15.80 8.62
N GLU A 85 -12.16 -16.81 8.72
CA GLU A 85 -11.18 -16.97 9.81
C GLU A 85 -9.91 -16.13 9.61
N TRP A 86 -9.77 -15.42 8.47
CA TRP A 86 -8.58 -14.65 8.16
C TRP A 86 -8.56 -13.29 8.87
N PRO A 87 -7.35 -12.75 9.17
CA PRO A 87 -7.23 -11.44 9.78
C PRO A 87 -7.78 -10.35 8.86
N THR A 88 -8.25 -9.26 9.46
CA THR A 88 -8.70 -8.08 8.70
C THR A 88 -7.55 -7.51 7.87
N PRO A 89 -7.65 -7.47 6.54
CA PRO A 89 -6.57 -7.01 5.69
C PRO A 89 -6.44 -5.49 5.73
N LYS A 90 -5.20 -4.98 5.74
CA LYS A 90 -4.93 -3.60 5.31
C LYS A 90 -5.10 -3.52 3.80
N ARG A 91 -5.80 -2.50 3.32
CA ARG A 91 -6.21 -2.37 1.92
C ARG A 91 -5.47 -1.22 1.26
N PHE A 92 -4.93 -1.48 0.08
CA PHE A 92 -4.22 -0.51 -0.72
C PHE A 92 -4.67 -0.59 -2.17
N MET A 93 -4.45 0.49 -2.90
CA MET A 93 -4.72 0.59 -4.32
C MET A 93 -3.45 1.00 -5.05
N ALA A 94 -3.22 0.45 -6.24
CA ALA A 94 -2.18 0.94 -7.15
C ALA A 94 -2.77 1.30 -8.51
N ARG A 95 -2.19 2.34 -9.12
CA ARG A 95 -2.61 2.91 -10.40
C ARG A 95 -2.23 2.04 -11.57
N ASP A 96 -1.01 1.56 -11.56
CA ASP A 96 -0.39 0.80 -12.63
C ASP A 96 0.59 -0.23 -12.05
N GLU A 97 1.21 -0.99 -12.95
CA GLU A 97 2.14 -2.06 -12.58
C GLU A 97 3.40 -1.51 -11.89
N ASN A 98 3.85 -0.32 -12.27
CA ASN A 98 4.98 0.35 -11.64
C ASN A 98 4.67 0.77 -10.20
N GLY A 99 3.46 1.29 -9.94
CA GLY A 99 2.97 1.60 -8.60
C GLY A 99 2.85 0.34 -7.74
N LEU A 100 2.40 -0.77 -8.33
CA LEU A 100 2.40 -2.07 -7.66
C LEU A 100 3.82 -2.55 -7.33
N LYS A 101 4.77 -2.44 -8.28
CA LYS A 101 6.18 -2.80 -8.06
C LYS A 101 6.75 -2.01 -6.87
N ARG A 102 6.62 -0.69 -6.90
CA ARG A 102 7.05 0.21 -5.81
C ARG A 102 6.42 -0.15 -4.48
N PHE A 103 5.13 -0.49 -4.46
CA PHE A 103 4.44 -0.92 -3.24
C PHE A 103 5.05 -2.20 -2.64
N ILE A 104 5.26 -3.23 -3.47
CA ILE A 104 5.76 -4.50 -2.97
C ILE A 104 7.19 -4.33 -2.47
N VAL A 105 8.04 -3.66 -3.26
CA VAL A 105 9.45 -3.39 -2.94
C VAL A 105 9.60 -2.55 -1.66
N SER A 106 8.77 -1.51 -1.47
CA SER A 106 8.80 -0.69 -0.26
C SER A 106 8.35 -1.43 1.01
N ARG A 107 7.59 -2.52 0.86
CA ARG A 107 7.18 -3.37 1.99
C ARG A 107 8.15 -4.51 2.30
N THR A 108 9.06 -4.81 1.39
CA THR A 108 10.07 -5.87 1.55
C THR A 108 11.44 -5.31 1.96
N SER A 109 11.77 -4.06 1.59
CA SER A 109 13.04 -3.41 1.92
C SER A 109 12.85 -2.10 2.69
N MET A 110 13.53 -1.97 3.84
CA MET A 110 13.49 -0.76 4.68
C MET A 110 14.09 0.46 3.97
N ARG A 111 15.12 0.24 3.16
CA ARG A 111 15.81 1.29 2.38
C ARG A 111 14.89 1.90 1.33
N GLU A 112 14.21 1.03 0.59
CA GLU A 112 13.25 1.39 -0.45
C GLU A 112 12.03 2.09 0.14
N ARG A 113 11.58 1.64 1.31
CA ARG A 113 10.53 2.31 2.07
C ARG A 113 10.88 3.76 2.37
N LEU A 114 12.11 4.01 2.82
CA LEU A 114 12.58 5.36 3.12
C LEU A 114 12.56 6.23 1.86
N LEU A 115 13.13 5.74 0.76
CA LEU A 115 13.22 6.49 -0.51
C LEU A 115 11.84 6.81 -1.10
N THR A 116 10.87 5.92 -0.91
CA THR A 116 9.52 6.08 -1.47
C THR A 116 8.62 6.93 -0.58
N GLU A 117 8.73 6.81 0.75
CA GLU A 117 7.88 7.52 1.72
C GLU A 117 8.43 8.89 2.14
N LEU A 118 9.74 9.19 1.97
CA LEU A 118 10.36 10.47 2.35
C LEU A 118 9.90 11.69 1.53
N PRO A 119 9.89 11.65 0.18
CA PRO A 119 9.57 12.85 -0.60
C PRO A 119 8.19 13.45 -0.29
N PRO A 120 7.10 12.65 -0.17
CA PRO A 120 5.80 13.16 0.25
C PRO A 120 5.84 13.81 1.65
N LEU A 121 6.56 13.20 2.59
CA LEU A 121 6.70 13.68 3.98
C LEU A 121 7.40 15.04 4.06
N VAL A 122 8.45 15.23 3.26
CA VAL A 122 9.18 16.51 3.18
C VAL A 122 8.31 17.62 2.60
N ILE A 123 7.56 17.32 1.52
CA ILE A 123 6.64 18.27 0.90
C ILE A 123 5.57 18.71 1.90
N TRP A 124 4.95 17.75 2.60
CA TRP A 124 3.93 18.04 3.61
C TRP A 124 4.49 18.79 4.82
N GLY A 125 5.70 18.44 5.28
CA GLY A 125 6.40 19.17 6.35
C GLY A 125 6.63 20.64 6.00
N ALA A 126 7.05 20.93 4.76
CA ALA A 126 7.25 22.29 4.27
C ALA A 126 5.91 23.07 4.18
N VAL A 127 4.85 22.45 3.68
CA VAL A 127 3.51 23.04 3.63
C VAL A 127 2.99 23.32 5.04
N PHE A 128 3.14 22.37 5.96
CA PHE A 128 2.70 22.49 7.34
C PHE A 128 3.44 23.62 8.08
N LEU A 129 4.77 23.70 7.93
CA LEU A 129 5.57 24.78 8.50
C LEU A 129 5.18 26.14 7.92
N GLY A 130 4.94 26.23 6.61
CA GLY A 130 4.50 27.47 5.95
C GLY A 130 3.13 27.93 6.44
N VAL A 131 2.19 27.01 6.61
CA VAL A 131 0.83 27.30 7.11
C VAL A 131 0.85 27.68 8.58
N ILE A 132 1.58 26.95 9.43
CA ILE A 132 1.72 27.26 10.86
C ILE A 132 2.36 28.63 11.07
N ASN A 133 3.46 28.91 10.38
CA ASN A 133 4.17 30.18 10.52
C ASN A 133 3.29 31.37 10.12
N ARG A 134 2.39 31.19 9.14
CA ARG A 134 1.45 32.22 8.72
C ARG A 134 0.21 32.33 9.62
N ALA A 135 -0.28 31.20 10.13
CA ALA A 135 -1.46 31.15 11.00
C ALA A 135 -1.16 31.69 12.42
N PHE A 136 0.02 31.41 12.97
CA PHE A 136 0.40 31.88 14.32
C PHE A 136 0.80 33.34 14.36
N ARG A 137 1.20 33.92 13.23
CA ARG A 137 1.77 35.27 13.20
C ARG A 137 0.71 36.37 13.13
N ASP A 138 -0.44 36.13 12.47
CA ASP A 138 -1.38 37.21 12.14
C ASP A 138 -2.84 37.03 12.58
N ASN A 139 -3.33 35.87 13.03
CA ASN A 139 -4.76 35.77 13.43
C ASN A 139 -5.16 34.56 14.29
N SER A 140 -5.86 34.79 15.40
CA SER A 140 -6.42 33.77 16.30
C SER A 140 -7.51 32.90 15.66
N GLY A 141 -8.08 33.31 14.52
CA GLY A 141 -9.02 32.53 13.71
C GLY A 141 -8.39 31.45 12.83
N GLY A 142 -7.06 31.39 12.71
CA GLY A 142 -6.35 30.37 11.91
C GLY A 142 -6.50 28.94 12.46
N SER A 143 -6.83 28.79 13.73
CA SER A 143 -7.02 27.50 14.41
C SER A 143 -8.28 26.75 13.95
N LEU A 144 -9.38 27.46 13.65
CA LEU A 144 -10.63 26.89 13.12
C LEU A 144 -10.49 26.44 11.66
N PHE A 145 -9.68 27.13 10.87
CA PHE A 145 -9.40 26.77 9.47
C PHE A 145 -8.66 25.43 9.34
N LEU A 146 -7.73 25.13 10.27
CA LEU A 146 -6.94 23.89 10.25
C LEU A 146 -7.79 22.62 10.47
N VAL A 147 -8.85 22.70 11.28
CA VAL A 147 -9.73 21.55 11.56
C VAL A 147 -10.57 21.18 10.33
N PHE A 148 -11.13 22.17 9.62
CA PHE A 148 -11.90 21.93 8.40
C PHE A 148 -11.02 21.56 7.20
N PHE A 149 -9.81 22.13 7.08
CA PHE A 149 -8.86 21.73 6.05
C PHE A 149 -8.27 20.34 6.29
N GLY A 150 -8.16 19.87 7.54
CA GLY A 150 -7.58 18.55 7.85
C GLY A 150 -8.21 17.40 7.05
N PHE A 151 -9.53 17.42 6.85
CA PHE A 151 -10.23 16.42 6.02
C PHE A 151 -9.90 16.53 4.53
N ILE A 152 -9.90 17.75 3.97
CA ILE A 152 -9.59 18.01 2.57
C ILE A 152 -8.12 17.69 2.27
N LEU A 153 -7.22 18.03 3.20
CA LEU A 153 -5.79 17.77 3.08
C LEU A 153 -5.49 16.27 3.09
N ASN A 154 -6.22 15.47 3.88
CA ASN A 154 -6.05 14.02 3.89
C ASN A 154 -6.48 13.38 2.55
N ASP A 155 -7.64 13.78 2.03
CA ASP A 155 -8.10 13.31 0.72
C ASP A 155 -7.19 13.79 -0.44
N LEU A 156 -6.70 15.02 -0.36
CA LEU A 156 -5.72 15.56 -1.31
C LEU A 156 -4.38 14.84 -1.21
N ALA A 157 -3.91 14.53 0.00
CA ALA A 157 -2.69 13.76 0.24
C ALA A 157 -2.78 12.38 -0.41
N LYS A 158 -3.89 11.66 -0.23
CA LYS A 158 -4.10 10.37 -0.89
C LYS A 158 -4.09 10.47 -2.41
N LEU A 159 -4.72 11.50 -2.97
CA LEU A 159 -4.69 11.77 -4.41
C LEU A 159 -3.26 12.04 -4.90
N LEU A 160 -2.49 12.81 -4.14
CA LEU A 160 -1.14 13.23 -4.49
C LEU A 160 -0.14 12.07 -4.34
N GLU A 161 -0.25 11.26 -3.28
CA GLU A 161 0.48 9.99 -3.12
C GLU A 161 0.18 9.04 -4.27
N TYR A 162 -1.09 8.85 -4.60
CA TYR A 162 -1.49 8.00 -5.71
C TYR A 162 -0.99 8.51 -7.07
N ALA A 163 -0.92 9.82 -7.26
CA ALA A 163 -0.42 10.44 -8.49
C ALA A 163 1.12 10.40 -8.61
N LEU A 164 1.86 10.63 -7.52
CA LEU A 164 3.32 10.68 -7.51
C LEU A 164 3.96 9.31 -7.35
N ILE A 165 3.48 8.52 -6.39
CA ILE A 165 4.08 7.24 -6.01
C ILE A 165 3.46 6.11 -6.83
N GLY A 166 2.18 6.24 -7.18
CA GLY A 166 1.43 5.24 -7.95
C GLY A 166 0.61 4.28 -7.08
N TYR A 167 0.60 4.44 -5.75
CA TYR A 167 -0.23 3.67 -4.83
C TYR A 167 -0.65 4.49 -3.60
N CYS A 168 -1.74 4.11 -2.94
CA CYS A 168 -2.20 4.72 -1.68
C CYS A 168 -3.00 3.72 -0.82
N GLU A 169 -3.21 4.05 0.46
CA GLU A 169 -4.10 3.28 1.35
C GLU A 169 -5.58 3.58 1.08
N GLU A 170 -6.42 2.54 1.07
CA GLU A 170 -7.85 2.61 0.73
C GLU A 170 -8.71 3.16 1.87
#